data_AF-A0A1S3XJ07-F1
#
_entry.id   AF-A0A1S3XJ07-F1
#
_cell.length_a   1.000
_cell.length_b   1.000
_cell.length_c   1.000
_cell.angle_alpha   90.00
_cell.angle_beta   90.00
_cell.angle_gamma   90.00
#
_symmetry.space_group_name_H-M   'P 1'
#
loop_
_entity.id
_entity.type
_entity.pdbx_description
1 polymer ?
#
loop_
_entity_poly.entity_id
_entity_poly.type
_entity_poly.pdbx_seq_one_letter_code
_entity_poly.pdbx_strand_id
1 'polypeptide(L)'
;MVISEHTIFYETEKQADWSAFHEYCRTQGLKYPLLVKRLACMIISGASTPETFDILQPATLSSRMILLMEKEYQLLRSTFEDAGFTDEQIAFLTKQWYIDVLARIRINSFRIELALGSYEDILLSAAASVDAEAAVGNAIYMLPSFYNHDCDPNVHILWIESVNAKLKALRDIEAGEELRICYIDASMDHDARQAILSEGFGFHCKCARSSRRTMLI
;
A
#
# COMPACT_ATOMS: atom_id res chain seq x y z
N MET A 1 29.47 10.43 -8.36
CA MET A 1 28.35 9.51 -8.64
C MET A 1 27.69 9.21 -7.30
N VAL A 2 26.74 10.05 -6.89
CA VAL A 2 26.04 9.87 -5.62
C VAL A 2 24.94 8.86 -5.89
N ILE A 3 25.16 7.61 -5.48
CA ILE A 3 24.06 6.64 -5.35
C ILE A 3 23.15 7.26 -4.30
N SER A 4 21.91 7.61 -4.65
CA SER A 4 20.98 8.13 -3.64
C SER A 4 20.80 7.05 -2.57
N GLU A 5 20.79 7.43 -1.29
CA GLU A 5 20.63 6.48 -0.17
C GLU A 5 19.40 5.58 -0.33
N HIS A 6 18.43 6.02 -1.14
CA HIS A 6 17.20 5.30 -1.49
C HIS A 6 17.37 4.12 -2.46
N THR A 7 18.55 3.83 -3.01
CA THR A 7 18.75 2.67 -3.92
C THR A 7 19.68 1.59 -3.38
N ILE A 8 20.26 1.77 -2.19
CA ILE A 8 21.21 0.81 -1.60
C ILE A 8 20.53 -0.55 -1.33
N PHE A 9 19.24 -0.54 -0.99
CA PHE A 9 18.47 -1.77 -0.72
C PHE A 9 18.35 -2.69 -1.94
N TYR A 10 18.49 -2.18 -3.18
CA TYR A 10 18.44 -3.01 -4.38
C TYR A 10 19.61 -4.00 -4.44
N GLU A 11 20.78 -3.62 -3.92
CA GLU A 11 21.93 -4.52 -3.86
C GLU A 11 21.75 -5.60 -2.78
N THR A 12 21.06 -5.30 -1.68
CA THR A 12 20.60 -6.31 -0.73
C THR A 12 19.57 -7.24 -1.35
N GLU A 13 18.59 -6.70 -2.08
CA GLU A 13 17.55 -7.50 -2.74
C GLU A 13 18.16 -8.47 -3.77
N LYS A 14 19.20 -8.08 -4.52
CA LYS A 14 19.84 -8.95 -5.52
C LYS A 14 20.62 -10.13 -4.93
N GLN A 15 20.92 -10.14 -3.63
CA GLN A 15 21.72 -11.20 -2.99
C GLN A 15 20.93 -12.49 -2.78
N ALA A 16 19.60 -12.45 -2.81
CA ALA A 16 18.75 -13.61 -2.56
C ALA A 16 17.95 -14.03 -3.80
N ASP A 17 17.65 -15.34 -3.90
CA ASP A 17 16.74 -15.87 -4.90
C ASP A 17 15.28 -15.77 -4.41
N TRP A 18 14.53 -14.84 -4.99
CA TRP A 18 13.14 -14.59 -4.61
C TRP A 18 12.12 -15.44 -5.35
N SER A 19 12.53 -16.36 -6.22
CA SER A 19 11.63 -17.05 -7.15
C SER A 19 10.47 -17.75 -6.42
N ALA A 20 10.77 -18.48 -5.34
CA ALA A 20 9.75 -19.16 -4.53
C ALA A 20 8.80 -18.18 -3.83
N PHE A 21 9.35 -17.09 -3.27
CA PHE A 21 8.55 -16.04 -2.60
C PHE A 21 7.64 -15.30 -3.58
N HIS A 22 8.14 -14.94 -4.76
CA HIS A 22 7.37 -14.27 -5.80
C HIS A 22 6.30 -15.19 -6.38
N GLU A 23 6.62 -16.46 -6.63
CA GLU A 23 5.63 -17.43 -7.11
C GLU A 23 4.52 -17.62 -6.08
N TYR A 24 4.86 -17.81 -4.80
CA TYR A 24 3.84 -17.90 -3.75
C TYR A 24 2.93 -16.67 -3.71
N CYS A 25 3.50 -15.47 -3.73
CA CYS A 25 2.73 -14.23 -3.76
C CYS A 25 1.83 -14.16 -4.99
N ARG A 26 2.35 -14.52 -6.17
CA ARG A 26 1.62 -14.53 -7.44
C ARG A 26 0.46 -15.52 -7.41
N THR A 27 0.69 -16.78 -7.04
CA THR A 27 -0.34 -17.82 -6.98
C THR A 27 -1.47 -17.45 -6.00
N GLN A 28 -1.13 -16.76 -4.90
CA GLN A 28 -2.10 -16.35 -3.88
C GLN A 28 -2.72 -14.97 -4.13
N GLY A 29 -2.30 -14.23 -5.17
CA GLY A 29 -2.76 -12.86 -5.43
C GLY A 29 -2.34 -11.85 -4.36
N LEU A 30 -1.20 -12.07 -3.69
CA LEU A 30 -0.71 -11.26 -2.59
C LEU A 30 0.25 -10.18 -3.07
N LYS A 31 -0.09 -8.91 -2.82
CA LYS A 31 0.75 -7.76 -3.19
C LYS A 31 1.55 -7.16 -2.03
N TYR A 32 1.01 -7.21 -0.81
CA TYR A 32 1.62 -6.58 0.36
C TYR A 32 2.86 -7.29 0.92
N PRO A 33 3.00 -8.63 0.87
CA PRO A 33 4.24 -9.30 1.23
C PRO A 33 5.46 -8.80 0.44
N LEU A 34 5.27 -8.37 -0.81
CA LEU A 34 6.33 -7.79 -1.64
C LEU A 34 6.83 -6.44 -1.09
N LEU A 35 5.95 -5.65 -0.46
CA LEU A 35 6.33 -4.42 0.22
C LEU A 35 7.08 -4.70 1.52
N VAL A 36 6.67 -5.72 2.29
CA VAL A 36 7.40 -6.16 3.49
C VAL A 36 8.80 -6.64 3.14
N LYS A 37 8.93 -7.43 2.07
CA LYS A 37 10.22 -7.88 1.55
C LYS A 37 11.14 -6.69 1.22
N ARG A 38 10.61 -5.67 0.54
CA ARG A 38 11.37 -4.45 0.22
C ARG A 38 11.79 -3.71 1.49
N LEU A 39 10.88 -3.54 2.45
CA LEU A 39 11.20 -2.91 3.74
C LEU A 39 12.29 -3.69 4.49
N ALA A 40 12.24 -5.03 4.51
CA ALA A 40 13.28 -5.85 5.11
C ALA A 40 14.65 -5.62 4.45
N CYS A 41 14.71 -5.56 3.12
CA CYS A 41 15.95 -5.21 2.40
C CYS A 41 16.44 -3.79 2.76
N MET A 42 15.52 -2.83 2.92
CA MET A 42 15.85 -1.46 3.33
C MET A 42 16.42 -1.41 4.75
N ILE A 43 15.88 -2.21 5.68
CA ILE A 43 16.39 -2.29 7.06
C ILE A 43 17.78 -2.92 7.08
N ILE A 44 17.97 -4.04 6.38
CA ILE A 44 19.27 -4.75 6.30
C ILE A 44 20.36 -3.86 5.69
N SER A 45 20.01 -3.03 4.70
CA SER A 45 20.94 -2.07 4.08
C SER A 45 21.15 -0.78 4.88
N GLY A 46 20.44 -0.60 6.00
CA GLY A 46 20.50 0.62 6.82
C GLY A 46 19.74 1.82 6.24
N ALA A 47 18.96 1.63 5.17
CA ALA A 47 18.16 2.68 4.54
C ALA A 47 16.83 2.96 5.30
N SER A 48 16.47 2.14 6.28
CA SER A 48 15.25 2.25 7.09
C SER A 48 15.44 1.55 8.44
N THR A 49 14.51 1.73 9.39
CA THR A 49 14.52 1.05 10.69
C THR A 49 13.31 0.14 10.86
N PRO A 50 13.36 -0.89 11.74
CA PRO A 50 12.24 -1.78 12.01
C PRO A 50 10.95 -1.07 12.45
N GLU A 51 11.06 0.10 13.08
CA GLU A 51 9.97 0.89 13.67
C GLU A 51 9.35 1.89 12.69
N THR A 52 9.81 1.93 11.43
CA THR A 52 9.43 2.96 10.44
C THR A 52 7.92 3.14 10.28
N PHE A 53 7.14 2.07 10.46
CA PHE A 53 5.68 2.10 10.32
C PHE A 53 4.93 2.08 11.66
N ASP A 54 5.60 2.13 12.81
CA ASP A 54 4.95 1.95 14.12
C ASP A 54 3.85 2.98 14.39
N ILE A 55 4.03 4.20 13.88
CA ILE A 55 3.06 5.30 13.97
C ILE A 55 1.78 5.08 13.14
N LEU A 56 1.80 4.17 12.17
CA LEU A 56 0.66 3.88 11.32
C LEU A 56 -0.35 2.97 12.03
N GLN A 57 -1.63 3.19 11.77
CA GLN A 57 -2.71 2.36 12.30
C GLN A 57 -2.59 0.93 11.74
N PRO A 58 -2.58 -0.12 12.57
CA PRO A 58 -2.64 -1.50 12.10
C PRO A 58 -4.07 -1.92 11.77
N ALA A 59 -4.23 -2.79 10.77
CA ALA A 59 -5.47 -3.49 10.51
C ALA A 59 -5.84 -4.47 11.63
N THR A 60 -7.13 -4.65 11.87
CA THR A 60 -7.62 -5.79 12.67
C THR A 60 -7.44 -7.08 11.88
N LEU A 61 -6.75 -8.06 12.46
CA LEU A 61 -6.46 -9.33 11.80
C LEU A 61 -7.31 -10.46 12.36
N SER A 62 -7.86 -11.29 11.47
CA SER A 62 -8.50 -12.56 11.86
C SER A 62 -7.47 -13.67 12.05
N SER A 63 -7.81 -14.71 12.81
CA SER A 63 -6.94 -15.89 13.01
C SER A 63 -6.54 -16.55 11.68
N ARG A 64 -7.45 -16.56 10.70
CA ARG A 64 -7.17 -17.08 9.35
C ARG A 64 -6.12 -16.24 8.63
N MET A 65 -6.16 -14.92 8.76
CA MET A 65 -5.15 -14.04 8.17
C MET A 65 -3.79 -14.27 8.81
N ILE A 66 -3.73 -14.37 10.14
CA ILE A 66 -2.48 -14.61 10.88
C ILE A 66 -1.82 -15.93 10.44
N LEU A 67 -2.61 -16.98 10.20
CA LEU A 67 -2.08 -18.26 9.71
C LEU A 67 -1.44 -18.15 8.32
N LEU A 68 -2.02 -17.37 7.41
CA LEU A 68 -1.44 -17.12 6.09
C LEU A 68 -0.13 -16.31 6.20
N MET A 69 -0.13 -15.29 7.06
CA MET A 69 1.06 -14.46 7.32
C MET A 69 2.22 -15.26 7.89
N GLU A 70 1.96 -16.30 8.67
CA GLU A 70 3.01 -17.19 9.18
C GLU A 70 3.74 -17.91 8.04
N LYS A 71 3.03 -18.42 7.05
CA LYS A 71 3.65 -19.04 5.87
C LYS A 71 4.45 -18.02 5.06
N GLU A 72 3.90 -16.82 4.87
CA GLU A 72 4.59 -15.72 4.18
C GLU A 72 5.90 -15.34 4.90
N TYR A 73 5.85 -15.22 6.23
CA TYR A 73 7.00 -14.94 7.08
C TYR A 73 8.09 -16.01 6.96
N GLN A 74 7.72 -17.30 7.05
CA GLN A 74 8.70 -18.39 6.97
C GLN A 74 9.43 -18.37 5.63
N LEU A 75 8.70 -18.15 4.53
CA LEU A 75 9.30 -18.08 3.20
C LEU A 75 10.21 -16.86 3.05
N LEU A 76 9.82 -15.70 3.57
CA LEU A 76 10.66 -14.50 3.56
C LEU A 76 11.96 -14.73 4.35
N ARG A 77 11.85 -15.28 5.56
CA ARG A 77 12.99 -15.51 6.44
C ARG A 77 13.94 -16.57 5.86
N SER A 78 13.43 -17.71 5.41
CA SER A 78 14.25 -18.76 4.81
C SER A 78 14.98 -18.27 3.55
N THR A 79 14.36 -17.39 2.76
CA THR A 79 15.00 -16.80 1.58
C THR A 79 16.25 -15.97 1.95
N PHE A 80 16.21 -15.24 3.06
CA PHE A 80 17.40 -14.53 3.56
C PHE A 80 18.44 -15.48 4.14
N GLU A 81 18.00 -16.50 4.89
CA GLU A 81 18.90 -17.51 5.48
C GLU A 81 19.65 -18.29 4.37
N ASP A 82 18.96 -18.73 3.33
CA ASP A 82 19.53 -19.42 2.16
C ASP A 82 20.51 -18.54 1.38
N ALA A 83 20.31 -17.22 1.40
CA ALA A 83 21.21 -16.23 0.80
C ALA A 83 22.44 -15.90 1.68
N GLY A 84 22.55 -16.50 2.88
CA GLY A 84 23.70 -16.36 3.77
C GLY A 84 23.68 -15.12 4.68
N PHE A 85 22.52 -14.46 4.85
CA PHE A 85 22.39 -13.40 5.85
C PHE A 85 22.45 -13.98 7.27
N THR A 86 23.24 -13.36 8.15
CA THR A 86 23.42 -13.86 9.52
C THR A 86 22.21 -13.56 10.41
N ASP A 87 22.05 -14.32 11.49
CA ASP A 87 20.98 -14.12 12.47
C ASP A 87 20.97 -12.69 13.03
N GLU A 88 22.13 -12.06 13.19
CA GLU A 88 22.23 -10.66 13.64
C GLU A 88 21.67 -9.68 12.60
N GLN A 89 21.93 -9.91 11.31
CA GLN A 89 21.45 -9.03 10.22
C GLN A 89 19.92 -9.09 10.09
N ILE A 90 19.32 -10.25 10.37
CA ILE A 90 17.87 -10.48 10.28
C ILE A 90 17.19 -10.61 11.65
N ALA A 91 17.85 -10.19 12.73
CA ALA A 91 17.32 -10.32 14.09
C ALA A 91 15.96 -9.62 14.28
N PHE A 92 15.74 -8.50 13.58
CA PHE A 92 14.47 -7.77 13.59
C PHE A 92 13.32 -8.54 12.94
N LEU A 93 13.62 -9.42 11.98
CA LEU A 93 12.65 -10.17 11.18
C LEU A 93 12.08 -11.33 12.00
N THR A 94 11.27 -10.99 12.99
CA THR A 94 10.49 -11.93 13.78
C THR A 94 9.11 -12.13 13.16
N LYS A 95 8.43 -13.23 13.51
CA LYS A 95 7.04 -13.47 13.11
C LYS A 95 6.13 -12.30 13.53
N GLN A 96 6.32 -11.78 14.73
CA GLN A 96 5.53 -10.67 15.27
C GLN A 96 5.76 -9.39 14.46
N TRP A 97 7.02 -9.05 14.19
CA TRP A 97 7.37 -7.90 13.34
C TRP A 97 6.72 -8.01 11.95
N TYR A 98 6.77 -9.19 11.33
CA TYR A 98 6.16 -9.41 10.01
C TYR A 98 4.66 -9.16 10.03
N ILE A 99 3.95 -9.73 11.02
CA ILE A 99 2.50 -9.56 11.19
C ILE A 99 2.15 -8.09 11.41
N ASP A 100 2.89 -7.40 12.28
CA ASP A 100 2.63 -6.01 12.66
C ASP A 100 2.86 -5.03 11.50
N VAL A 101 3.92 -5.24 10.72
CA VAL A 101 4.21 -4.46 9.51
C VAL A 101 3.14 -4.71 8.46
N LEU A 102 2.79 -5.96 8.21
CA LEU A 102 1.82 -6.30 7.18
C LEU A 102 0.40 -5.82 7.54
N ALA A 103 0.05 -5.82 8.83
CA ALA A 103 -1.19 -5.22 9.33
C ALA A 103 -1.27 -3.72 9.00
N ARG A 104 -0.16 -2.99 9.16
CA ARG A 104 -0.08 -1.55 8.84
C ARG A 104 -0.11 -1.30 7.36
N ILE A 105 0.67 -2.05 6.57
CA ILE A 105 0.68 -1.90 5.11
C ILE A 105 -0.73 -2.08 4.53
N ARG A 106 -1.52 -3.05 5.04
CA ARG A 106 -2.84 -3.40 4.50
C ARG A 106 -3.83 -2.24 4.40
N ILE A 107 -3.86 -1.36 5.39
CA ILE A 107 -4.83 -0.24 5.45
C ILE A 107 -4.22 1.12 5.16
N ASN A 108 -2.89 1.19 5.02
CA ASN A 108 -2.16 2.44 4.74
C ASN A 108 -1.56 2.48 3.33
N SER A 109 -1.70 1.41 2.53
CA SER A 109 -1.17 1.37 1.18
C SER A 109 -2.06 2.06 0.17
N PHE A 110 -1.42 2.86 -0.69
CA PHE A 110 -2.04 3.53 -1.81
C PHE A 110 -1.73 2.78 -3.10
N ARG A 111 -2.76 2.53 -3.90
CA ARG A 111 -2.58 2.14 -5.30
C ARG A 111 -2.11 3.36 -6.08
N ILE A 112 -0.95 3.27 -6.69
CA ILE A 112 -0.41 4.31 -7.55
C ILE A 112 -0.82 3.96 -8.98
N GLU A 113 -1.49 4.90 -9.62
CA GLU A 113 -1.77 4.89 -11.06
C GLU A 113 -1.11 6.14 -11.62
N LEU A 114 -0.04 5.94 -12.41
CA LEU A 114 0.62 7.06 -13.07
C LEU A 114 -0.22 7.49 -14.26
N ALA A 115 -0.63 8.76 -14.26
CA ALA A 115 -1.23 9.36 -15.44
C ALA A 115 -0.12 9.60 -16.48
N LEU A 116 0.20 8.57 -17.25
CA LEU A 116 0.98 8.75 -18.47
C LEU A 116 0.24 9.82 -19.32
N GLY A 117 0.95 10.88 -19.70
CA GLY A 117 0.41 12.20 -20.09
C GLY A 117 -0.74 12.21 -21.11
N SER A 118 -1.41 13.36 -21.27
CA SER A 118 -2.60 13.49 -22.13
C SER A 118 -2.35 12.96 -23.56
N TYR A 119 -3.01 11.86 -23.90
CA TYR A 119 -3.00 11.32 -25.26
C TYR A 119 -4.20 11.90 -26.01
N GLU A 120 -3.95 12.66 -27.08
CA GLU A 120 -4.99 13.24 -27.94
C GLU A 120 -5.72 12.17 -28.80
N ASP A 121 -5.23 10.93 -28.82
CA ASP A 121 -5.75 9.85 -29.65
C ASP A 121 -6.32 8.70 -28.80
N ILE A 122 -7.56 8.32 -29.08
CA ILE A 122 -8.32 7.27 -28.38
C ILE A 122 -7.64 5.90 -28.50
N LEU A 123 -6.96 5.62 -29.62
CA LEU A 123 -6.21 4.37 -29.81
C LEU A 123 -4.94 4.33 -28.96
N LEU A 124 -4.26 5.47 -28.83
CA LEU A 124 -3.11 5.61 -27.92
C LEU A 124 -3.56 5.54 -26.46
N SER A 125 -4.72 6.12 -26.13
CA SER A 125 -5.30 5.99 -24.78
C SER A 125 -5.67 4.55 -24.44
N ALA A 126 -6.20 3.76 -25.39
CA ALA A 126 -6.52 2.35 -25.15
C ALA A 126 -5.26 1.50 -24.98
N ALA A 127 -4.24 1.69 -25.82
CA ALA A 127 -2.95 1.02 -25.66
C ALA A 127 -2.25 1.44 -24.35
N ALA A 128 -2.31 2.73 -24.01
CA ALA A 128 -1.80 3.26 -22.75
C ALA A 128 -2.59 2.76 -21.53
N SER A 129 -3.88 2.45 -21.62
CA SER A 129 -4.61 1.80 -20.52
C SER A 129 -4.09 0.40 -20.22
N VAL A 130 -3.70 -0.35 -21.26
CA VAL A 130 -3.07 -1.68 -21.11
C VAL A 130 -1.64 -1.55 -20.56
N ASP A 131 -0.87 -0.55 -21.00
CA ASP A 131 0.45 -0.24 -20.43
C ASP A 131 0.37 0.41 -19.02
N ALA A 132 -0.71 1.12 -18.71
CA ALA A 132 -0.96 1.74 -17.41
C ALA A 132 -1.30 0.68 -16.36
N GLU A 133 -1.94 -0.44 -16.74
CA GLU A 133 -2.01 -1.63 -15.88
C GLU A 133 -0.60 -2.14 -15.51
N ALA A 134 0.40 -1.96 -16.39
CA ALA A 134 1.82 -2.22 -16.12
C ALA A 134 2.53 -1.11 -15.30
N ALA A 135 1.94 0.09 -15.17
CA ALA A 135 2.41 1.19 -14.34
C ALA A 135 1.68 1.30 -12.98
N VAL A 136 0.97 0.24 -12.57
CA VAL A 136 0.30 0.17 -11.26
C VAL A 136 1.26 -0.29 -10.17
N GLY A 137 1.49 0.58 -9.20
CA GLY A 137 2.29 0.29 -8.00
C GLY A 137 1.46 0.27 -6.72
N ASN A 138 2.05 -0.22 -5.63
CA ASN A 138 1.55 0.07 -4.28
C ASN A 138 2.67 0.76 -3.50
N ALA A 139 2.34 1.77 -2.70
CA ALA A 139 3.28 2.40 -1.79
C ALA A 139 2.62 2.84 -0.50
N ILE A 140 3.44 3.07 0.52
CA ILE A 140 3.05 3.73 1.76
C ILE A 140 3.52 5.17 1.69
N TYR A 141 2.64 6.12 1.98
CA TYR A 141 2.99 7.53 2.12
C TYR A 141 2.63 7.98 3.53
N MET A 142 3.65 8.21 4.36
CA MET A 142 3.46 8.47 5.79
C MET A 142 2.42 9.58 6.07
N LEU A 143 2.57 10.75 5.43
CA LEU A 143 1.64 11.87 5.64
C LEU A 143 0.22 11.56 5.11
N PRO A 144 0.03 11.13 3.85
CA PRO A 144 -1.27 10.70 3.35
C PRO A 144 -1.98 9.61 4.16
N SER A 145 -1.25 8.71 4.80
CA SER A 145 -1.82 7.66 5.65
C SER A 145 -2.55 8.20 6.90
N PHE A 146 -2.40 9.48 7.24
CA PHE A 146 -3.14 10.11 8.33
C PHE A 146 -4.44 10.82 7.91
N TYR A 147 -4.73 10.94 6.61
CA TYR A 147 -5.98 11.55 6.16
C TYR A 147 -7.14 10.59 6.31
N ASN A 148 -8.19 11.00 7.02
CA ASN A 148 -9.38 10.19 7.21
C ASN A 148 -10.24 10.08 5.95
N HIS A 149 -11.12 9.09 5.97
CA HIS A 149 -12.06 8.82 4.89
C HIS A 149 -13.26 9.79 4.86
N ASP A 150 -13.63 10.22 3.66
CA ASP A 150 -14.98 10.70 3.34
C ASP A 150 -15.42 10.17 1.95
N CYS A 151 -16.69 9.81 1.78
CA CYS A 151 -17.22 9.42 0.46
C CYS A 151 -17.46 10.66 -0.43
N ASP A 152 -17.43 11.87 0.15
CA ASP A 152 -17.44 13.16 -0.54
C ASP A 152 -16.25 14.01 -0.05
N PRO A 153 -15.02 13.64 -0.44
CA PRO A 153 -13.79 14.22 0.12
C PRO A 153 -13.59 15.68 -0.29
N ASN A 154 -12.83 16.44 0.50
CA ASN A 154 -12.41 17.79 0.15
C ASN A 154 -11.04 17.84 -0.55
N VAL A 155 -10.28 16.75 -0.51
CA VAL A 155 -8.99 16.60 -1.21
C VAL A 155 -8.87 15.27 -1.95
N HIS A 156 -8.03 15.27 -2.98
CA HIS A 156 -7.68 14.07 -3.74
C HIS A 156 -6.16 13.92 -3.85
N ILE A 157 -5.68 12.69 -3.78
CA ILE A 157 -4.27 12.35 -3.98
C ILE A 157 -4.09 11.88 -5.41
N LEU A 158 -3.08 12.43 -6.10
CA LEU A 158 -2.78 12.08 -7.48
C LEU A 158 -1.28 11.99 -7.74
N TRP A 159 -0.94 11.18 -8.76
CA TRP A 159 0.42 10.94 -9.24
C TRP A 159 0.49 11.32 -10.71
N ILE A 160 1.08 12.47 -11.02
CA ILE A 160 1.13 12.98 -12.40
C ILE A 160 2.34 12.38 -13.13
N GLU A 161 3.54 12.85 -12.80
CA GLU A 161 4.76 12.54 -13.55
C GLU A 161 5.70 11.59 -12.81
N SER A 162 5.37 11.24 -11.56
CA SER A 162 6.21 10.41 -10.70
C SER A 162 5.41 9.79 -9.56
N VAL A 163 6.07 8.91 -8.81
CA VAL A 163 5.53 8.32 -7.57
C VAL A 163 5.46 9.32 -6.41
N ASN A 164 5.70 10.62 -6.62
CA ASN A 164 5.48 11.63 -5.60
C ASN A 164 3.99 11.97 -5.51
N ALA A 165 3.36 11.64 -4.38
CA ALA A 165 1.96 11.96 -4.12
C ALA A 165 1.76 13.48 -4.05
N LYS A 166 0.84 14.00 -4.86
CA LYS A 166 0.36 15.40 -4.81
C LYS A 166 -1.05 15.42 -4.23
N LEU A 167 -1.32 16.38 -3.34
CA LEU A 167 -2.65 16.61 -2.79
C LEU A 167 -3.30 17.80 -3.48
N LYS A 168 -4.53 17.64 -3.98
CA LYS A 168 -5.30 18.70 -4.64
C LYS A 168 -6.63 18.90 -3.94
N ALA A 169 -6.97 20.15 -3.64
CA ALA A 169 -8.29 20.51 -3.15
C ALA A 169 -9.35 20.32 -4.24
N LEU A 170 -10.50 19.76 -3.86
CA LEU A 170 -11.66 19.54 -4.74
C LEU A 170 -12.70 20.67 -4.63
N ARG A 171 -12.59 21.47 -3.58
CA ARG A 171 -13.39 22.67 -3.29
C ARG A 171 -12.59 23.59 -2.36
N ASP A 172 -13.14 24.75 -2.06
CA ASP A 172 -12.58 25.62 -1.01
C ASP A 172 -12.60 24.89 0.35
N ILE A 173 -11.53 25.08 1.12
CA ILE A 173 -11.29 24.44 2.42
C ILE A 173 -11.05 25.53 3.45
N GLU A 174 -11.87 25.54 4.50
CA GLU A 174 -11.78 26.55 5.55
C GLU A 174 -10.64 26.24 6.54
N ALA A 175 -10.13 27.29 7.20
CA ALA A 175 -9.09 27.11 8.21
C ALA A 175 -9.62 26.24 9.38
N GLY A 176 -8.88 25.18 9.71
CA GLY A 176 -9.27 24.21 10.73
C GLY A 176 -10.20 23.10 10.24
N GLU A 177 -10.62 23.11 8.98
CA GLU A 177 -11.32 21.99 8.37
C GLU A 177 -10.39 20.79 8.19
N GLU A 178 -10.84 19.60 8.56
CA GLU A 178 -10.08 18.36 8.40
C GLU A 178 -9.95 18.00 6.92
N LEU A 179 -8.73 17.69 6.47
CA LEU A 179 -8.49 17.15 5.14
C LEU A 179 -8.88 15.67 5.09
N ARG A 180 -9.77 15.32 4.16
CA ARG A 180 -10.28 13.96 3.99
C ARG A 180 -10.16 13.50 2.55
N ILE A 181 -9.80 12.23 2.38
CA ILE A 181 -9.68 11.56 1.08
C ILE A 181 -10.74 10.45 0.96
N CYS A 182 -10.98 9.96 -0.26
CA CYS A 182 -11.80 8.78 -0.44
C CYS A 182 -10.91 7.53 -0.55
N TYR A 183 -11.20 6.49 0.23
CA TYR A 183 -10.39 5.26 0.29
C TYR A 183 -10.83 4.22 -0.75
N ILE A 184 -12.06 4.36 -1.23
CA ILE A 184 -12.77 3.37 -2.04
C ILE A 184 -13.37 4.05 -3.27
N ASP A 185 -13.93 3.27 -4.19
CA ASP A 185 -14.76 3.84 -5.24
C ASP A 185 -16.09 4.35 -4.65
N ALA A 186 -16.25 5.68 -4.64
CA ALA A 186 -17.45 6.31 -4.13
C ALA A 186 -18.68 6.11 -5.04
N SER A 187 -18.50 5.64 -6.28
CA SER A 187 -19.59 5.36 -7.23
C SER A 187 -20.44 4.14 -6.85
N MET A 188 -19.88 3.23 -6.03
CA MET A 188 -20.57 2.06 -5.50
C MET A 188 -21.79 2.45 -4.67
N ASP A 189 -22.77 1.54 -4.55
CA ASP A 189 -23.95 1.76 -3.71
C ASP A 189 -23.59 1.84 -2.21
N HIS A 190 -24.53 2.33 -1.40
CA HIS A 190 -24.31 2.55 0.03
C HIS A 190 -23.84 1.29 0.76
N ASP A 191 -24.51 0.15 0.54
CA ASP A 191 -24.27 -1.05 1.33
C ASP A 191 -22.91 -1.66 0.95
N ALA A 192 -22.56 -1.63 -0.34
CA ALA A 192 -21.24 -2.02 -0.82
C ALA A 192 -20.12 -1.15 -0.22
N ARG A 193 -20.31 0.19 -0.17
CA ARG A 193 -19.33 1.09 0.46
C ARG A 193 -19.15 0.78 1.95
N GLN A 194 -20.24 0.59 2.69
CA GLN A 194 -20.16 0.27 4.13
C GLN A 194 -19.51 -1.08 4.38
N ALA A 195 -19.81 -2.10 3.57
CA ALA A 195 -19.19 -3.41 3.68
C ALA A 195 -17.67 -3.32 3.51
N ILE A 196 -17.19 -2.64 2.46
CA ILE A 196 -15.74 -2.48 2.23
C ILE A 196 -15.06 -1.72 3.36
N LEU A 197 -15.65 -0.63 3.86
CA LEU A 197 -15.05 0.16 4.94
C LEU A 197 -15.05 -0.61 6.27
N SER A 198 -16.11 -1.36 6.56
CA SER A 198 -16.21 -2.17 7.77
C SER A 198 -15.26 -3.36 7.74
N GLU A 199 -15.28 -4.14 6.65
CA GLU A 199 -14.47 -5.36 6.52
C GLU A 199 -12.99 -5.06 6.23
N GLY A 200 -12.72 -4.04 5.41
CA GLY A 200 -11.37 -3.68 4.97
C GLY A 200 -10.63 -2.74 5.91
N PHE A 201 -11.35 -1.78 6.54
CA PHE A 201 -10.74 -0.73 7.37
C PHE A 201 -11.25 -0.72 8.82
N GLY A 202 -12.24 -1.55 9.17
CA GLY A 202 -12.71 -1.70 10.54
C GLY A 202 -13.61 -0.56 11.03
N PHE A 203 -14.21 0.25 10.15
CA PHE A 203 -15.09 1.35 10.56
C PHE A 203 -16.33 1.50 9.67
N HIS A 204 -17.37 2.14 10.24
CA HIS A 204 -18.58 2.51 9.50
C HIS A 204 -18.55 4.00 9.15
N CYS A 205 -18.72 4.33 7.87
CA CYS A 205 -18.68 5.70 7.41
C CYS A 205 -19.97 6.46 7.76
N LYS A 206 -19.83 7.65 8.34
CA LYS A 206 -20.94 8.51 8.77
C LYS A 206 -21.06 9.81 7.98
N CYS A 207 -20.38 9.92 6.83
CA CYS A 207 -20.46 11.12 6.00
C CYS A 207 -21.87 11.36 5.44
N ALA A 208 -22.13 12.58 4.97
CA ALA A 208 -23.44 12.96 4.43
C ALA A 208 -23.85 12.15 3.19
N ARG A 209 -22.90 11.64 2.41
CA ARG A 209 -23.18 10.75 1.27
C ARG A 209 -23.54 9.32 1.73
N SER A 210 -23.06 8.88 2.88
CA SER A 210 -23.46 7.60 3.48
C SER A 210 -24.86 7.64 4.10
N SER A 211 -25.43 8.80 4.40
CA SER A 211 -26.83 8.86 4.88
C SER A 211 -27.87 8.86 3.74
N ARG A 212 -27.43 8.94 2.47
CA ARG A 212 -28.31 8.94 1.30
C ARG A 212 -28.29 7.56 0.64
N ARG A 213 -29.39 6.81 0.75
CA ARG A 213 -29.65 5.66 -0.12
C ARG A 213 -30.05 6.18 -1.50
N THR A 214 -29.09 6.37 -2.39
CA THR A 214 -29.43 6.61 -3.79
C THR A 214 -30.01 5.29 -4.32
N MET A 215 -31.34 5.25 -4.54
CA MET A 215 -31.92 4.22 -5.39
C MET A 215 -31.38 4.46 -6.79
N LEU A 216 -30.59 3.53 -7.31
CA LEU A 216 -30.37 3.44 -8.75
C LEU A 216 -31.75 3.18 -9.37
N ILE A 217 -32.24 4.15 -10.13
CA ILE A 217 -33.47 4.05 -10.93
C ILE A 217 -33.14 3.37 -12.25
#